data_AF-A0A1A2ZYR9-F1
#
_entry.id   AF-A0A1A2ZYR9-F1
#
_cell.length_a   1.000
_cell.length_b   1.000
_cell.length_c   1.000
_cell.angle_alpha   90.00
_cell.angle_beta   90.00
_cell.angle_gamma   90.00
#
_symmetry.space_group_name_H-M   'P 1'
#
loop_
_entity.id
_entity.type
_entity.pdbx_description
1 polymer ?
#
loop_
_entity_poly.entity_id
_entity_poly.type
_entity_poly.pdbx_seq_one_letter_code
_entity_poly.pdbx_strand_id
1 'polypeptide(L)'
;MSDIQSQVSAMKRTADSAVADAIARLIEDGEDHELNRINALDFSKRAGLDEEKVISGLLHASRLGLFDLSWNVLCPGCSGVLDAHDTLKSLRDDDYRCGLCACGYEPSVDEQVEVAFTVSPKVRRIAAHDPNTLPLWDYYKQVFWSSGIDLGKESFASLTGEVTLDALALPSGEKTVRSLQLPPQFIIVFEPVTHSAHFIDVQGEPTAEPQELRLIFNKAHPPTGSITLRPGPLRLALDNECPLRTLPTVFVADALHHLLGKRRPFLTAKRMLSNQTFREVFKADNLNIDQRLKITSLTFLFTDLKGSTALYERVGDLAAFDLVRAHFRALLEIIAAEKGAVVKTIGDAVMATFVQPDHALVAGLRMRAAMDKLNAERGKCDLIVKIGIHEGPCLAVMLNERQDYFGQTVNIAARVQSLSTAQEIHITGPVIDAPGVAAILEKEAIRPIRKEAALRGIADKIVVYEIP
;
A
#
# COMPACT_ATOMS: atom_id res chain seq x y z
N MET A 1 20.40 -11.15 22.40
CA MET A 1 21.56 -10.43 21.82
C MET A 1 22.36 -11.29 20.83
N SER A 2 22.81 -12.51 21.16
CA SER A 2 23.55 -13.40 20.23
C SER A 2 22.78 -13.76 18.94
N ASP A 3 21.45 -13.82 18.99
CA ASP A 3 20.61 -14.19 17.84
C ASP A 3 20.32 -12.99 16.90
N ILE A 4 20.09 -11.80 17.47
CA ILE A 4 19.83 -10.57 16.71
C ILE A 4 21.05 -10.18 15.86
N GLN A 5 22.26 -10.18 16.43
CA GLN A 5 23.47 -9.87 15.66
C GLN A 5 23.71 -10.87 14.52
N SER A 6 23.34 -12.14 14.72
CA SER A 6 23.36 -13.18 13.68
C SER A 6 22.32 -12.89 12.59
N GLN A 7 21.09 -12.55 12.95
CA GLN A 7 20.02 -12.19 12.01
C GLN A 7 20.35 -10.91 11.23
N VAL A 8 20.91 -9.87 11.87
CA VAL A 8 21.37 -8.65 11.20
C VAL A 8 22.53 -8.96 10.24
N SER A 9 23.48 -9.80 10.66
CA SER A 9 24.56 -10.27 9.77
C SER A 9 24.02 -11.07 8.58
N ALA A 10 22.97 -11.87 8.78
CA ALA A 10 22.30 -12.59 7.71
C ALA A 10 21.58 -11.63 6.75
N MET A 11 20.89 -10.61 7.27
CA MET A 11 20.22 -9.58 6.48
C MET A 11 21.19 -8.81 5.60
N LYS A 12 22.39 -8.46 6.10
CA LYS A 12 23.44 -7.80 5.30
C LYS A 12 23.92 -8.62 4.09
N ARG A 13 23.66 -9.92 4.05
CA ARG A 13 23.98 -10.78 2.90
C ARG A 13 22.89 -10.76 1.82
N THR A 14 21.67 -10.37 2.17
CA THR A 14 20.50 -10.45 1.28
C THR A 14 19.87 -9.09 0.98
N ALA A 15 20.16 -8.07 1.78
CA ALA A 15 19.65 -6.70 1.63
C ALA A 15 20.81 -5.68 1.59
N ASP A 16 20.49 -4.45 1.19
CA ASP A 16 21.44 -3.33 1.21
C ASP A 16 22.00 -3.10 2.62
N SER A 17 23.34 -2.97 2.75
CA SER A 17 23.99 -2.88 4.06
C SER A 17 23.57 -1.64 4.84
N ALA A 18 23.34 -0.49 4.18
CA ALA A 18 22.95 0.74 4.86
C ALA A 18 21.52 0.62 5.43
N VAL A 19 20.63 -0.04 4.69
CA VAL A 19 19.28 -0.38 5.17
C VAL A 19 19.35 -1.36 6.34
N ALA A 20 20.16 -2.41 6.23
CA ALA A 20 20.34 -3.38 7.30
C ALA A 20 20.84 -2.73 8.60
N ASP A 21 21.79 -1.80 8.50
CA ASP A 21 22.29 -1.01 9.63
C ASP A 21 21.23 -0.07 10.21
N ALA A 22 20.41 0.57 9.37
CA ALA A 22 19.33 1.44 9.83
C ALA A 22 18.23 0.66 10.56
N ILE A 23 17.86 -0.52 10.06
CA ILE A 23 16.91 -1.42 10.72
C ILE A 23 17.47 -1.91 12.06
N ALA A 24 18.75 -2.28 12.13
CA ALA A 24 19.38 -2.70 13.37
C ALA A 24 19.34 -1.58 14.43
N ARG A 25 19.71 -0.35 14.05
CA ARG A 25 19.61 0.83 14.93
C ARG A 25 18.18 1.10 15.38
N LEU A 26 17.19 0.94 14.49
CA LEU A 26 15.78 1.12 14.85
C LEU A 26 15.36 0.11 15.94
N ILE A 27 15.79 -1.15 15.83
CA ILE A 27 15.49 -2.19 16.82
C ILE A 27 16.17 -1.89 18.17
N GLU A 28 17.44 -1.47 18.14
CA GLU A 28 18.26 -1.22 19.32
C GLU A 28 17.85 0.06 20.06
N ASP A 29 17.72 1.17 19.33
CA ASP A 29 17.61 2.52 19.90
C ASP A 29 16.24 3.18 19.70
N GLY A 30 15.39 2.62 18.81
CA GLY A 30 14.09 3.21 18.48
C GLY A 30 13.11 3.18 19.66
N GLU A 31 12.19 4.15 19.69
CA GLU A 31 11.08 4.14 20.64
C GLU A 31 10.08 3.02 20.29
N ASP A 32 9.34 2.51 21.27
CA ASP A 32 8.41 1.39 21.06
C ASP A 32 7.39 1.64 19.94
N HIS A 33 6.88 2.86 19.84
CA HIS A 33 5.92 3.25 18.80
C HIS A 33 6.55 3.31 17.40
N GLU A 34 7.86 3.49 17.28
CA GLU A 34 8.58 3.44 16.00
C GLU A 34 8.85 2.02 15.52
N LEU A 35 8.63 1.02 16.39
CA LEU A 35 8.75 -0.40 16.08
C LEU A 35 7.39 -1.10 15.88
N ASN A 36 6.29 -0.35 15.99
CA ASN A 36 4.94 -0.83 15.72
C ASN A 36 4.41 -0.21 14.43
N ARG A 37 3.84 -1.04 13.53
CA ARG A 37 3.30 -0.62 12.24
C ARG A 37 4.19 0.39 11.51
N ILE A 38 5.45 0.01 11.32
CA ILE A 38 6.44 0.83 10.63
C ILE A 38 5.93 1.21 9.25
N ASN A 39 5.73 2.51 9.03
CA ASN A 39 5.53 3.07 7.71
C ASN A 39 6.88 3.05 6.97
N ALA A 40 7.06 2.07 6.07
CA ALA A 40 8.32 1.90 5.33
C ALA A 40 8.73 3.16 4.54
N LEU A 41 7.76 3.93 4.03
CA LEU A 41 8.03 5.14 3.24
C LEU A 41 8.49 6.30 4.12
N ASP A 42 7.83 6.50 5.26
CA ASP A 42 8.27 7.49 6.26
C ASP A 42 9.64 7.14 6.84
N PHE A 43 9.87 5.86 7.17
CA PHE A 43 11.16 5.38 7.66
C PHE A 43 12.28 5.60 6.63
N SER A 44 12.04 5.27 5.36
CA SER A 44 12.96 5.55 4.25
C SER A 44 13.31 7.04 4.18
N LYS A 45 12.31 7.92 4.23
CA LYS A 45 12.50 9.37 4.18
C LYS A 45 13.31 9.89 5.38
N ARG A 46 13.00 9.44 6.60
CA ARG A 46 13.73 9.84 7.82
C ARG A 46 15.17 9.34 7.84
N ALA A 47 15.41 8.14 7.33
CA ALA A 47 16.73 7.54 7.25
C ALA A 47 17.57 8.05 6.06
N GLY A 48 16.96 8.74 5.08
CA GLY A 48 17.63 9.19 3.86
C GLY A 48 18.05 8.03 2.95
N LEU A 49 17.25 6.97 2.91
CA LEU A 49 17.53 5.73 2.17
C LEU A 49 16.54 5.54 1.01
N ASP A 50 16.94 4.80 -0.01
CA ASP A 50 16.06 4.45 -1.13
C ASP A 50 14.85 3.61 -0.67
N GLU A 51 13.66 3.99 -1.12
CA GLU A 51 12.40 3.36 -0.70
C GLU A 51 12.34 1.87 -1.03
N GLU A 52 12.75 1.47 -2.24
CA GLU A 52 12.68 0.06 -2.65
C GLU A 52 13.67 -0.80 -1.90
N LYS A 53 14.87 -0.26 -1.63
CA LYS A 53 15.85 -0.94 -0.77
C LYS A 53 15.34 -1.09 0.67
N VAL A 54 14.64 -0.09 1.21
CA VAL A 54 14.04 -0.17 2.55
C VAL A 54 12.93 -1.21 2.60
N ILE A 55 12.02 -1.21 1.63
CA ILE A 55 10.96 -2.23 1.52
C ILE A 55 11.59 -3.63 1.43
N SER A 56 12.59 -3.80 0.56
CA SER A 56 13.32 -5.06 0.40
C SER A 56 13.98 -5.51 1.71
N GLY A 57 14.65 -4.59 2.41
CA GLY A 57 15.28 -4.86 3.70
C GLY A 57 14.29 -5.31 4.78
N LEU A 58 13.15 -4.63 4.91
CA LEU A 58 12.09 -5.00 5.83
C LEU A 58 11.48 -6.37 5.50
N LEU A 59 11.29 -6.69 4.21
CA LEU A 59 10.81 -8.01 3.77
C LEU A 59 11.80 -9.14 4.13
N HIS A 60 13.10 -8.93 3.90
CA HIS A 60 14.13 -9.88 4.32
C HIS A 60 14.19 -10.00 5.85
N ALA A 61 14.08 -8.89 6.58
CA ALA A 61 14.04 -8.87 8.03
C ALA A 61 12.83 -9.67 8.55
N SER A 62 11.65 -9.51 7.95
CA SER A 62 10.47 -10.31 8.27
C SER A 62 10.68 -11.80 8.00
N ARG A 63 11.30 -12.16 6.88
CA ARG A 63 11.59 -13.57 6.58
C ARG A 63 12.55 -14.21 7.59
N LEU A 64 13.45 -13.42 8.17
CA LEU A 64 14.36 -13.81 9.24
C LEU A 64 13.71 -13.82 10.63
N GLY A 65 12.45 -13.40 10.75
CA GLY A 65 11.70 -13.35 12.01
C GLY A 65 11.97 -12.10 12.85
N LEU A 66 12.55 -11.04 12.26
CA LEU A 66 12.77 -9.78 12.98
C LEU A 66 11.50 -8.94 13.11
N PHE A 67 10.65 -8.97 12.08
CA PHE A 67 9.39 -8.24 12.02
C PHE A 67 8.25 -9.13 11.55
N ASP A 68 7.08 -8.96 12.15
CA ASP A 68 5.83 -9.50 11.67
C ASP A 68 5.25 -8.54 10.62
N LEU A 69 4.85 -9.10 9.47
CA LEU A 69 4.20 -8.38 8.38
C LEU A 69 2.69 -8.37 8.62
N SER A 70 2.05 -7.20 8.50
CA SER A 70 0.60 -7.05 8.68
C SER A 70 -0.06 -6.34 7.50
N TRP A 71 -1.31 -6.72 7.22
CA TRP A 71 -2.19 -6.15 6.21
C TRP A 71 -3.37 -5.51 6.93
N ASN A 72 -3.40 -4.17 6.95
CA ASN A 72 -4.35 -3.38 7.73
C ASN A 72 -5.38 -2.76 6.78
N VAL A 73 -6.65 -3.13 6.92
CA VAL A 73 -7.77 -2.55 6.16
C VAL A 73 -8.13 -1.21 6.78
N LEU A 74 -8.07 -0.15 5.99
CA LEU A 74 -8.22 1.23 6.45
C LEU A 74 -9.56 1.81 6.02
N CYS A 75 -10.18 2.58 6.91
CA CYS A 75 -11.28 3.45 6.51
C CYS A 75 -10.75 4.59 5.60
N PRO A 76 -11.36 4.85 4.42
CA PRO A 76 -10.92 5.95 3.56
C PRO A 76 -11.14 7.33 4.20
N GLY A 77 -12.16 7.47 5.07
CA GLY A 77 -12.49 8.73 5.74
C GLY A 77 -11.54 9.11 6.88
N CYS A 78 -11.28 8.19 7.81
CA CYS A 78 -10.48 8.49 9.01
C CYS A 78 -9.10 7.81 9.04
N SER A 79 -8.81 6.88 8.14
CA SER A 79 -7.64 5.98 8.19
C SER A 79 -7.54 5.18 9.49
N GLY A 80 -8.67 4.95 10.16
CA GLY A 80 -8.78 3.95 11.22
C GLY A 80 -8.63 2.55 10.62
N VAL A 81 -7.85 1.71 11.28
CA VAL A 81 -7.68 0.29 10.96
C VAL A 81 -8.94 -0.44 11.37
N LEU A 82 -9.72 -0.87 10.38
CA LEU A 82 -10.98 -1.59 10.56
C LEU A 82 -10.74 -3.07 10.86
N ASP A 83 -9.67 -3.63 10.29
CA ASP A 83 -9.26 -5.01 10.49
C ASP A 83 -7.76 -5.16 10.20
N ALA A 84 -7.11 -6.13 10.83
CA ALA A 84 -5.68 -6.38 10.68
C ALA A 84 -5.43 -7.89 10.52
N HIS A 85 -4.64 -8.25 9.52
CA HIS A 85 -4.38 -9.64 9.16
C HIS A 85 -2.89 -9.92 9.02
N ASP A 86 -2.46 -11.11 9.45
CA ASP A 86 -1.08 -11.58 9.26
C ASP A 86 -0.80 -12.03 7.82
N THR A 87 -1.86 -12.37 7.07
CA THR A 87 -1.78 -12.84 5.70
C THR A 87 -2.88 -12.22 4.84
N LEU A 88 -2.60 -12.03 3.54
CA LEU A 88 -3.62 -11.62 2.58
C LEU A 88 -4.76 -12.65 2.48
N LYS A 89 -4.52 -13.94 2.75
CA LYS A 89 -5.51 -15.03 2.78
C LYS A 89 -6.72 -14.75 3.68
N SER A 90 -6.52 -13.95 4.72
CA SER A 90 -7.54 -13.63 5.72
C SER A 90 -8.34 -12.37 5.38
N LEU A 91 -7.93 -11.62 4.35
CA LEU A 91 -8.65 -10.45 3.86
C LEU A 91 -10.02 -10.88 3.33
N ARG A 92 -11.08 -10.26 3.84
CA ARG A 92 -12.46 -10.54 3.40
C ARG A 92 -12.87 -9.55 2.32
N ASP A 93 -13.71 -10.01 1.41
CA ASP A 93 -14.34 -9.17 0.38
C ASP A 93 -15.66 -8.54 0.87
N ASP A 94 -15.98 -8.69 2.16
CA ASP A 94 -17.22 -8.16 2.77
C ASP A 94 -17.15 -6.63 2.97
N ASP A 95 -18.32 -5.98 3.07
CA ASP A 95 -18.42 -4.55 3.40
C ASP A 95 -17.85 -4.26 4.80
N TYR A 96 -16.80 -3.45 4.85
CA TYR A 96 -16.28 -2.94 6.11
C TYR A 96 -17.04 -1.67 6.51
N ARG A 97 -17.47 -1.61 7.77
CA ARG A 97 -18.13 -0.44 8.36
C ARG A 97 -17.20 0.24 9.35
N CYS A 98 -16.94 1.52 9.13
CA CYS A 98 -16.19 2.31 10.09
C CYS A 98 -17.13 2.87 11.17
N GLY A 99 -16.90 2.52 12.43
CA GLY A 99 -17.63 3.12 13.55
C GLY A 99 -17.48 4.66 13.59
N LEU A 100 -16.25 5.17 13.45
CA LEU A 100 -15.97 6.60 13.55
C LEU A 100 -16.62 7.42 12.42
N CYS A 101 -16.59 6.94 11.17
CA CYS A 101 -17.16 7.67 10.03
C CYS A 101 -18.63 7.32 9.75
N ALA A 102 -19.16 6.23 10.33
CA ALA A 102 -20.48 5.66 10.01
C ALA A 102 -20.72 5.38 8.51
N CYS A 103 -19.67 5.21 7.73
CA CYS A 103 -19.75 4.89 6.31
C CYS A 103 -19.29 3.44 6.07
N GLY A 104 -20.00 2.75 5.18
CA GLY A 104 -19.62 1.43 4.65
C GLY A 104 -18.91 1.58 3.31
N TYR A 105 -17.91 0.73 3.07
CA TYR A 105 -17.16 0.72 1.81
C TYR A 105 -16.74 -0.71 1.46
N GLU A 106 -16.70 -1.00 0.16
CA GLU A 106 -16.01 -2.18 -0.37
C GLU A 106 -14.49 -1.90 -0.38
N PRO A 107 -13.66 -2.76 0.23
CA PRO A 107 -12.22 -2.55 0.28
C PRO A 107 -11.60 -2.66 -1.12
N SER A 108 -10.74 -1.71 -1.48
CA SER A 108 -9.81 -1.86 -2.60
C SER A 108 -8.37 -1.98 -2.09
N VAL A 109 -7.65 -2.99 -2.58
CA VAL A 109 -6.23 -3.22 -2.26
C VAL A 109 -5.30 -2.12 -2.80
N ASP A 110 -5.81 -1.23 -3.65
CA ASP A 110 -5.03 -0.17 -4.25
C ASP A 110 -4.62 0.89 -3.23
N GLU A 111 -5.57 1.32 -2.39
CA GLU A 111 -5.42 2.49 -1.53
C GLU A 111 -5.84 2.24 -0.07
N GLN A 112 -6.64 1.20 0.21
CA GLN A 112 -7.25 1.02 1.52
C GLN A 112 -6.59 -0.10 2.34
N VAL A 113 -5.65 -0.84 1.78
CA VAL A 113 -4.91 -1.87 2.52
C VAL A 113 -3.47 -1.40 2.72
N GLU A 114 -3.14 -1.06 3.96
CA GLU A 114 -1.78 -0.71 4.40
C GLU A 114 -0.99 -1.97 4.72
N VAL A 115 0.26 -2.01 4.28
CA VAL A 115 1.23 -3.03 4.65
C VAL A 115 2.23 -2.41 5.60
N ALA A 116 2.31 -2.97 6.81
CA ALA A 116 3.17 -2.44 7.87
C ALA A 116 3.93 -3.57 8.57
N PHE A 117 5.05 -3.19 9.21
CA PHE A 117 5.97 -4.10 9.86
C PHE A 117 6.03 -3.80 11.35
N THR A 118 5.81 -4.80 12.20
CA THR A 118 5.92 -4.66 13.66
C THR A 118 7.03 -5.57 14.17
N VAL A 119 7.89 -5.08 15.06
CA VAL A 119 8.99 -5.90 15.60
C VAL A 119 8.44 -7.16 16.25
N SER A 120 9.10 -8.30 16.04
CA SER A 120 8.66 -9.54 16.66
C SER A 120 8.87 -9.46 18.18
N PRO A 121 7.92 -9.91 19.02
CA PRO A 121 8.11 -9.95 20.48
C PRO A 121 9.26 -10.87 20.91
N LYS A 122 9.72 -11.77 20.04
CA LYS A 122 10.92 -12.60 20.25
C LYS A 122 12.23 -11.81 20.15
N VAL A 123 12.21 -10.69 19.43
CA VAL A 123 13.36 -9.80 19.23
C VAL A 123 13.34 -8.70 20.28
N ARG A 124 12.24 -7.95 20.35
CA ARG A 124 12.02 -6.89 21.34
C ARG A 124 10.54 -6.79 21.62
N ARG A 125 10.16 -6.95 22.88
CA ARG A 125 8.77 -6.76 23.31
C ARG A 125 8.51 -5.26 23.46
N ILE A 126 7.44 -4.78 22.83
CA ILE A 126 6.98 -3.39 22.90
C ILE A 126 5.56 -3.32 23.46
N ALA A 127 5.15 -2.15 23.94
CA ALA A 127 3.81 -1.98 24.52
C ALA A 127 2.66 -2.34 23.55
N ALA A 128 2.84 -2.14 22.23
CA ALA A 128 1.85 -2.51 21.22
C ALA A 128 1.58 -4.02 21.11
N HIS A 129 2.47 -4.89 21.62
CA HIS A 129 2.20 -6.34 21.71
C HIS A 129 1.15 -6.69 22.76
N ASP A 130 0.84 -5.77 23.67
CA ASP A 130 -0.28 -5.87 24.59
C ASP A 130 -1.10 -4.55 24.57
N PRO A 131 -1.95 -4.36 23.55
CA PRO A 131 -2.70 -3.13 23.34
C PRO A 131 -3.54 -2.69 24.55
N ASN A 132 -3.92 -3.63 25.43
CA ASN A 132 -4.69 -3.35 26.64
C ASN A 132 -3.87 -2.67 27.75
N THR A 133 -2.56 -2.51 27.57
CA THR A 133 -1.69 -1.79 28.51
C THR A 133 -1.38 -0.37 28.06
N LEU A 134 -1.59 -0.05 26.77
CA LEU A 134 -1.27 1.27 26.21
C LEU A 134 -2.05 2.40 26.91
N PRO A 135 -1.45 3.57 27.14
CA PRO A 135 -2.21 4.78 27.44
C PRO A 135 -3.23 5.09 26.33
N LEU A 136 -4.30 5.84 26.66
CA LEU A 136 -5.41 6.14 25.75
C LEU A 136 -4.92 6.65 24.38
N TRP A 137 -4.05 7.66 24.39
CA TRP A 137 -3.56 8.27 23.15
C TRP A 137 -2.57 7.40 22.37
N ASP A 138 -1.83 6.55 23.07
CA ASP A 138 -0.94 5.59 22.43
C ASP A 138 -1.75 4.47 21.77
N TYR A 139 -2.87 4.06 22.36
CA TYR A 139 -3.81 3.15 21.69
C TYR A 139 -4.35 3.76 20.39
N TYR A 140 -4.78 5.02 20.42
CA TYR A 140 -5.23 5.71 19.20
C TYR A 140 -4.16 5.73 18.11
N LYS A 141 -2.91 6.08 18.47
CA LYS A 141 -1.80 6.20 17.52
C LYS A 141 -1.28 4.87 17.00
N GLN A 142 -1.22 3.86 17.85
CA GLN A 142 -0.52 2.60 17.55
C GLN A 142 -1.47 1.48 17.12
N VAL A 143 -2.75 1.56 17.50
CA VAL A 143 -3.72 0.48 17.31
C VAL A 143 -4.88 0.90 16.43
N PHE A 144 -5.50 2.06 16.72
CA PHE A 144 -6.68 2.48 15.97
C PHE A 144 -6.32 3.13 14.63
N TRP A 145 -5.55 4.21 14.62
CA TRP A 145 -5.18 4.89 13.39
C TRP A 145 -4.02 4.18 12.68
N SER A 146 -3.99 4.29 11.35
CA SER A 146 -2.92 3.78 10.51
C SER A 146 -1.65 4.61 10.62
N SER A 147 -0.55 4.06 10.11
CA SER A 147 0.73 4.76 10.04
C SER A 147 0.75 5.92 9.02
N GLY A 148 -0.33 6.07 8.24
CA GLY A 148 -0.55 7.17 7.32
C GLY A 148 -1.11 8.44 7.97
N ILE A 149 -1.48 8.40 9.25
CA ILE A 149 -1.95 9.57 10.00
C ILE A 149 -0.77 10.41 10.51
N ASP A 150 -0.75 11.70 10.18
CA ASP A 150 0.25 12.63 10.72
C ASP A 150 -0.15 13.20 12.09
N LEU A 151 0.21 12.50 13.16
CA LEU A 151 0.11 12.98 14.54
C LEU A 151 1.46 13.44 15.09
N GLY A 152 2.16 14.31 14.34
CA GLY A 152 3.30 15.06 14.86
C GLY A 152 2.96 15.88 16.11
N LYS A 153 3.97 16.46 16.77
CA LYS A 153 3.81 17.15 18.08
C LYS A 153 2.69 18.19 18.09
N GLU A 154 2.60 19.02 17.05
CA GLU A 154 1.58 20.07 16.92
C GLU A 154 0.18 19.48 16.69
N SER A 155 0.03 18.56 15.73
CA SER A 155 -1.24 17.87 15.49
C SER A 155 -1.72 17.15 16.74
N PHE A 156 -0.81 16.51 17.49
CA PHE A 156 -1.17 15.82 18.72
C PHE A 156 -1.59 16.79 19.85
N ALA A 157 -0.93 17.93 19.98
CA ALA A 157 -1.35 18.97 20.92
C ALA A 157 -2.75 19.49 20.59
N SER A 158 -3.04 19.77 19.31
CA SER A 158 -4.38 20.19 18.87
C SER A 158 -5.42 19.08 19.08
N LEU A 159 -5.10 17.81 18.79
CA LEU A 159 -5.98 16.67 19.07
C LEU A 159 -6.42 16.65 20.53
N THR A 160 -5.45 16.73 21.44
CA THR A 160 -5.71 16.56 22.87
C THR A 160 -6.28 17.81 23.56
N GLY A 161 -6.02 19.00 23.03
CA GLY A 161 -6.42 20.27 23.65
C GLY A 161 -7.62 20.97 23.01
N GLU A 162 -7.80 20.87 21.69
CA GLU A 162 -8.81 21.62 20.93
C GLU A 162 -9.89 20.71 20.37
N VAL A 163 -9.51 19.54 19.86
CA VAL A 163 -10.42 18.61 19.19
C VAL A 163 -11.22 17.77 20.21
N THR A 164 -10.60 17.45 21.35
CA THR A 164 -11.18 16.56 22.35
C THR A 164 -11.82 17.35 23.49
N LEU A 165 -13.12 17.14 23.69
CA LEU A 165 -13.87 17.67 24.84
C LEU A 165 -13.64 16.82 26.09
N ASP A 166 -13.50 15.51 25.92
CA ASP A 166 -13.26 14.59 27.03
C ASP A 166 -12.64 13.28 26.54
N ALA A 167 -11.81 12.65 27.37
CA ALA A 167 -11.22 11.35 27.10
C ALA A 167 -10.91 10.63 28.41
N LEU A 168 -11.20 9.33 28.46
CA LEU A 168 -10.87 8.52 29.64
C LEU A 168 -10.71 7.04 29.29
N ALA A 169 -9.97 6.34 30.15
CA ALA A 169 -10.00 4.88 30.18
C ALA A 169 -11.07 4.42 31.18
N LEU A 170 -11.96 3.54 30.74
CA LEU A 170 -13.01 2.95 31.55
C LEU A 170 -12.81 1.43 31.63
N PRO A 171 -12.41 0.89 32.80
CA PRO A 171 -12.22 -0.54 32.99
C PRO A 171 -13.48 -1.38 32.70
N SER A 172 -13.29 -2.68 32.50
CA SER A 172 -14.37 -3.64 32.27
C SER A 172 -15.36 -3.63 33.45
N GLY A 173 -16.66 -3.52 33.17
CA GLY A 173 -17.73 -3.55 34.18
C GLY A 173 -17.92 -2.24 34.95
N GLU A 174 -17.13 -1.20 34.69
CA GLU A 174 -17.22 0.07 35.40
C GLU A 174 -18.18 1.06 34.75
N LYS A 175 -18.68 1.98 35.58
CA LYS A 175 -19.59 3.06 35.18
C LYS A 175 -19.05 4.39 35.66
N THR A 176 -19.28 5.44 34.88
CA THR A 176 -18.89 6.79 35.27
C THR A 176 -19.83 7.83 34.69
N VAL A 177 -19.81 9.04 35.26
CA VAL A 177 -20.59 10.18 34.79
C VAL A 177 -19.65 11.36 34.60
N ARG A 178 -19.69 11.95 33.41
CA ARG A 178 -18.87 13.11 33.02
C ARG A 178 -19.76 14.33 32.87
N SER A 179 -19.26 15.48 33.34
CA SER A 179 -19.94 16.76 33.14
C SER A 179 -19.21 17.52 32.04
N LEU A 180 -19.91 17.80 30.94
CA LEU A 180 -19.36 18.43 29.75
C LEU A 180 -20.14 19.70 29.42
N GLN A 181 -19.49 20.62 28.70
CA GLN A 181 -20.15 21.77 28.10
C GLN A 181 -20.19 21.55 26.58
N LEU A 182 -21.38 21.34 26.03
CA LEU A 182 -21.55 21.12 24.60
C LEU A 182 -21.46 22.44 23.82
N PRO A 183 -20.52 22.55 22.86
CA PRO A 183 -20.50 23.66 21.91
C PRO A 183 -21.59 23.48 20.82
N PRO A 184 -21.98 24.53 20.09
CA PRO A 184 -22.91 24.44 18.96
C PRO A 184 -22.22 23.83 17.72
N GLN A 185 -21.73 22.61 17.86
CA GLN A 185 -20.97 21.87 16.85
C GLN A 185 -21.38 20.40 16.87
N PHE A 186 -21.13 19.69 15.78
CA PHE A 186 -21.37 18.25 15.73
C PHE A 186 -20.34 17.50 16.58
N ILE A 187 -20.82 16.68 17.51
CA ILE A 187 -19.99 15.96 18.49
C ILE A 187 -20.03 14.45 18.20
N ILE A 188 -18.88 13.81 18.33
CA ILE A 188 -18.73 12.35 18.18
C ILE A 188 -18.22 11.80 19.50
N VAL A 189 -18.97 10.89 20.12
CA VAL A 189 -18.44 10.03 21.19
C VAL A 189 -17.95 8.75 20.55
N PHE A 190 -16.64 8.57 20.46
CA PHE A 190 -16.01 7.42 19.82
C PHE A 190 -15.26 6.55 20.81
N GLU A 191 -15.39 5.24 20.67
CA GLU A 191 -14.72 4.23 21.49
C GLU A 191 -13.94 3.28 20.57
N PRO A 192 -12.60 3.36 20.57
CA PRO A 192 -11.76 2.72 19.56
C PRO A 192 -11.55 1.22 19.79
N VAL A 193 -11.75 0.69 21.01
CA VAL A 193 -11.51 -0.73 21.30
C VAL A 193 -12.62 -1.62 20.73
N THR A 194 -13.85 -1.15 20.79
CA THR A 194 -15.05 -1.82 20.28
C THR A 194 -15.52 -1.28 18.93
N HIS A 195 -14.85 -0.24 18.42
CA HIS A 195 -15.24 0.49 17.21
C HIS A 195 -16.67 1.06 17.28
N SER A 196 -17.09 1.52 18.46
CA SER A 196 -18.41 2.10 18.68
C SER A 196 -18.39 3.62 18.55
N ALA A 197 -19.42 4.22 17.94
CA ALA A 197 -19.57 5.66 17.86
C ALA A 197 -21.02 6.09 18.15
N HIS A 198 -21.17 7.26 18.76
CA HIS A 198 -22.43 7.96 18.94
C HIS A 198 -22.29 9.39 18.42
N PHE A 199 -23.27 9.82 17.64
CA PHE A 199 -23.27 11.14 17.01
C PHE A 199 -24.28 12.05 17.68
N ILE A 200 -23.84 13.24 18.05
CA ILE A 200 -24.65 14.25 18.73
C ILE A 200 -24.65 15.50 17.86
N ASP A 201 -25.81 15.82 17.31
CA ASP A 201 -26.02 17.05 16.56
C ASP A 201 -26.43 18.17 17.53
N VAL A 202 -25.50 19.08 17.84
CA VAL A 202 -25.74 20.14 18.82
C VAL A 202 -26.24 21.41 18.15
N GLN A 203 -27.55 21.66 18.24
CA GLN A 203 -28.23 22.75 17.54
C GLN A 203 -29.31 23.41 18.39
N GLY A 204 -29.81 24.57 17.94
CA GLY A 204 -30.86 25.34 18.61
C GLY A 204 -30.32 26.33 19.65
N GLU A 205 -31.23 26.91 20.43
CA GLU A 205 -30.89 27.91 21.45
C GLU A 205 -30.15 27.28 22.64
N PRO A 206 -29.09 27.92 23.17
CA PRO A 206 -28.37 27.42 24.34
C PRO A 206 -29.28 27.24 25.58
N THR A 207 -29.04 26.17 26.33
CA THR A 207 -29.77 25.86 27.58
C THR A 207 -28.84 25.94 28.79
N ALA A 208 -29.38 26.41 29.92
CA ALA A 208 -28.72 26.33 31.24
C ALA A 208 -29.09 25.03 31.99
N GLU A 209 -30.17 24.36 31.60
CA GLU A 209 -30.60 23.10 32.21
C GLU A 209 -29.69 21.94 31.77
N PRO A 210 -29.16 21.15 32.72
CA PRO A 210 -28.37 19.96 32.40
C PRO A 210 -29.17 18.93 31.60
N GLN A 211 -28.63 18.56 30.44
CA GLN A 211 -29.12 17.46 29.63
C GLN A 211 -28.45 16.16 30.09
N GLU A 212 -29.10 15.00 29.94
CA GLU A 212 -28.54 13.70 30.32
C GLU A 212 -28.49 12.75 29.12
N LEU A 213 -27.34 12.11 28.92
CA LEU A 213 -27.15 11.09 27.90
C LEU A 213 -26.44 9.89 28.52
N ARG A 214 -26.99 8.69 28.30
CA ARG A 214 -26.38 7.44 28.76
C ARG A 214 -25.95 6.60 27.56
N LEU A 215 -24.69 6.18 27.56
CA LEU A 215 -24.10 5.31 26.54
C LEU A 215 -23.61 4.02 27.19
N ILE A 216 -23.86 2.90 26.51
CA ILE A 216 -23.47 1.56 26.97
C ILE A 216 -22.58 0.94 25.90
N PHE A 217 -21.37 0.52 26.29
CA PHE A 217 -20.44 -0.17 25.42
C PHE A 217 -20.55 -1.68 25.68
N ASN A 218 -21.16 -2.42 24.76
CA ASN A 218 -21.41 -3.86 24.89
C ASN A 218 -21.07 -4.69 23.62
N LYS A 219 -20.25 -4.12 22.71
CA LYS A 219 -19.90 -4.67 21.38
C LYS A 219 -21.07 -4.87 20.40
N ALA A 220 -22.30 -4.52 20.73
CA ALA A 220 -23.36 -4.45 19.73
C ALA A 220 -23.06 -3.29 18.76
N HIS A 221 -23.40 -3.45 17.47
CA HIS A 221 -23.28 -2.35 16.51
C HIS A 221 -24.12 -1.17 17.00
N PRO A 222 -23.52 0.00 17.26
CA PRO A 222 -24.27 1.15 17.75
C PRO A 222 -25.27 1.62 16.68
N PRO A 223 -26.39 2.24 17.09
CA PRO A 223 -27.35 2.81 16.14
C PRO A 223 -26.67 3.88 15.28
N THR A 224 -26.91 3.83 13.97
CA THR A 224 -26.37 4.77 12.96
C THR A 224 -27.03 6.15 12.97
N GLY A 225 -27.85 6.46 13.97
CA GLY A 225 -28.58 7.72 14.08
C GLY A 225 -27.84 8.78 14.90
N SER A 226 -28.00 10.05 14.53
CA SER A 226 -27.61 11.18 15.37
C SER A 226 -28.70 11.51 16.38
N ILE A 227 -28.31 11.97 17.56
CA ILE A 227 -29.21 12.49 18.58
C ILE A 227 -29.07 14.01 18.60
N THR A 228 -30.18 14.74 18.61
CA THR A 228 -30.12 16.21 18.68
C THR A 228 -30.14 16.68 20.14
N LEU A 229 -29.16 17.50 20.53
CA LEU A 229 -29.10 18.17 21.83
C LEU A 229 -28.90 19.68 21.64
N ARG A 230 -29.13 20.47 22.69
CA ARG A 230 -28.89 21.93 22.66
C ARG A 230 -27.50 22.27 23.19
N PRO A 231 -26.87 23.38 22.73
CA PRO A 231 -25.64 23.87 23.34
C PRO A 231 -25.85 24.11 24.84
N GLY A 232 -24.99 23.61 25.71
CA GLY A 232 -25.27 23.63 27.15
C GLY A 232 -24.58 22.54 27.96
N PRO A 233 -24.84 22.49 29.28
CA PRO A 233 -24.30 21.44 30.14
C PRO A 233 -24.89 20.07 29.80
N LEU A 234 -24.02 19.06 29.73
CA LEU A 234 -24.35 17.65 29.52
C LEU A 234 -23.79 16.79 30.67
N ARG A 235 -24.63 15.92 31.23
CA ARG A 235 -24.22 14.79 32.07
C ARG A 235 -24.18 13.54 31.20
N LEU A 236 -22.96 13.12 30.85
CA LEU A 236 -22.70 11.94 30.02
C LEU A 236 -22.41 10.74 30.92
N ALA A 237 -23.35 9.83 31.04
CA ALA A 237 -23.19 8.56 31.74
C ALA A 237 -22.62 7.49 30.79
N LEU A 238 -21.53 6.85 31.17
CA LEU A 238 -20.83 5.84 30.38
C LEU A 238 -20.82 4.52 31.17
N ASP A 239 -21.20 3.43 30.51
CA ASP A 239 -21.32 2.09 31.08
C ASP A 239 -20.52 1.11 30.24
N ASN A 240 -19.45 0.52 30.79
CA ASN A 240 -18.65 -0.47 30.08
C ASN A 240 -19.11 -1.88 30.44
N GLU A 241 -19.92 -2.48 29.58
CA GLU A 241 -20.36 -3.88 29.71
C GLU A 241 -19.48 -4.85 28.90
N CYS A 242 -18.40 -4.37 28.27
CA CYS A 242 -17.44 -5.20 27.56
C CYS A 242 -16.49 -5.90 28.53
N PRO A 243 -15.95 -7.07 28.15
CA PRO A 243 -14.92 -7.78 28.95
C PRO A 243 -13.53 -7.11 28.90
N LEU A 244 -13.38 -6.04 28.12
CA LEU A 244 -12.15 -5.28 27.96
C LEU A 244 -12.39 -3.84 28.45
N ARG A 245 -11.32 -3.13 28.78
CA ARG A 245 -11.40 -1.68 28.98
C ARG A 245 -11.88 -1.00 27.70
N THR A 246 -12.57 0.12 27.86
CA THR A 246 -12.99 1.01 26.77
C THR A 246 -12.29 2.35 26.91
N LEU A 247 -12.11 3.05 25.79
CA LEU A 247 -11.44 4.35 25.72
C LEU A 247 -12.36 5.42 25.13
N PRO A 248 -13.54 5.68 25.74
CA PRO A 248 -14.49 6.63 25.20
C PRO A 248 -13.87 8.03 25.14
N THR A 249 -13.96 8.63 23.95
CA THR A 249 -13.41 9.94 23.65
C THR A 249 -14.46 10.79 22.95
N VAL A 250 -14.65 12.01 23.43
CA VAL A 250 -15.62 12.97 22.92
C VAL A 250 -14.88 13.97 22.04
N PHE A 251 -15.16 13.95 20.74
CA PHE A 251 -14.53 14.79 19.74
C PHE A 251 -15.50 15.84 19.18
N VAL A 252 -14.96 17.01 18.85
CA VAL A 252 -15.58 17.95 17.91
C VAL A 252 -15.31 17.45 16.49
N ALA A 253 -16.36 17.16 15.72
CA ALA A 253 -16.25 16.45 14.44
C ALA A 253 -15.44 17.22 13.39
N ASP A 254 -15.72 18.51 13.18
CA ASP A 254 -15.06 19.31 12.16
C ASP A 254 -13.56 19.46 12.43
N ALA A 255 -13.21 19.70 13.70
CA ALA A 255 -11.82 19.81 14.14
C ALA A 255 -11.08 18.48 13.97
N LEU A 256 -11.74 17.35 14.28
CA LEU A 256 -11.18 16.02 14.05
C LEU A 256 -11.00 15.75 12.56
N HIS A 257 -11.97 16.10 11.72
CA HIS A 257 -11.89 15.90 10.28
C HIS A 257 -10.71 16.67 9.67
N HIS A 258 -10.52 17.94 10.06
CA HIS A 258 -9.38 18.73 9.60
C HIS A 258 -8.03 18.09 9.99
N LEU A 259 -7.93 17.59 11.22
CA LEU A 259 -6.71 16.93 11.70
C LEU A 259 -6.44 15.63 10.93
N LEU A 260 -7.47 14.81 10.72
CA LEU A 260 -7.35 13.54 10.01
C LEU A 260 -7.04 13.75 8.52
N GLY A 261 -7.44 14.88 7.92
CA GLY A 261 -7.06 15.24 6.56
C GLY A 261 -5.55 15.31 6.31
N LYS A 262 -4.72 15.44 7.35
CA LYS A 262 -3.25 15.42 7.25
C LYS A 262 -2.75 13.97 7.10
N ARG A 263 -2.60 13.53 5.85
CA ARG A 263 -2.14 12.18 5.50
C ARG A 263 -0.68 12.17 5.06
N ARG A 264 0.01 11.08 5.39
CA ARG A 264 1.30 10.69 4.82
C ARG A 264 1.10 9.47 3.93
N PRO A 265 1.90 9.32 2.87
CA PRO A 265 1.88 8.10 2.07
C PRO A 265 2.33 6.91 2.92
N PHE A 266 1.77 5.74 2.63
CA PHE A 266 2.14 4.47 3.24
C PHE A 266 2.27 3.39 2.17
N LEU A 267 2.87 2.26 2.55
CA LEU A 267 3.04 1.13 1.64
C LEU A 267 1.70 0.41 1.45
N THR A 268 1.14 0.45 0.25
CA THR A 268 -0.14 -0.20 -0.04
C THR A 268 0.03 -1.67 -0.44
N ALA A 269 -1.04 -2.45 -0.32
CA ALA A 269 -1.06 -3.84 -0.78
C ALA A 269 -0.78 -3.95 -2.27
N LYS A 270 -1.32 -3.07 -3.12
CA LYS A 270 -0.97 -2.99 -4.56
C LYS A 270 0.54 -2.86 -4.78
N ARG A 271 1.20 -1.94 -4.06
CA ARG A 271 2.66 -1.74 -4.19
C ARG A 271 3.43 -2.96 -3.69
N MET A 272 2.97 -3.60 -2.61
CA MET A 272 3.57 -4.83 -2.09
C MET A 272 3.43 -6.02 -3.06
N LEU A 273 2.23 -6.25 -3.58
CA LEU A 273 1.95 -7.30 -4.57
C LEU A 273 2.73 -7.10 -5.89
N SER A 274 3.10 -5.86 -6.20
CA SER A 274 3.89 -5.51 -7.38
C SER A 274 5.39 -5.38 -7.08
N ASN A 275 5.86 -5.74 -5.88
CA ASN A 275 7.26 -5.63 -5.50
C ASN A 275 8.03 -6.94 -5.79
N GLN A 276 9.22 -6.82 -6.39
CA GLN A 276 10.01 -7.99 -6.81
C GLN A 276 10.48 -8.83 -5.63
N THR A 277 11.03 -8.22 -4.57
CA THR A 277 11.50 -8.94 -3.38
C THR A 277 10.36 -9.70 -2.70
N PHE A 278 9.18 -9.09 -2.59
CA PHE A 278 8.01 -9.75 -2.01
C PHE A 278 7.64 -11.02 -2.78
N ARG A 279 7.58 -10.94 -4.11
CA ARG A 279 7.28 -12.08 -5.00
C ARG A 279 8.32 -13.19 -4.92
N GLU A 280 9.58 -12.86 -4.62
CA GLU A 280 10.66 -13.84 -4.48
C GLU A 280 10.72 -14.49 -3.10
N VAL A 281 10.49 -13.71 -2.04
CA VAL A 281 10.68 -14.14 -0.66
C VAL A 281 9.44 -14.87 -0.11
N PHE A 282 8.23 -14.50 -0.53
CA PHE A 282 6.98 -14.98 0.06
C PHE A 282 6.08 -15.80 -0.92
N LYS A 283 6.70 -16.46 -1.90
CA LYS A 283 6.06 -17.16 -3.04
C LYS A 283 4.72 -17.87 -2.76
N ALA A 284 4.59 -18.66 -1.69
CA ALA A 284 3.42 -19.52 -1.44
C ALA A 284 2.51 -19.07 -0.26
N ASP A 285 2.94 -18.09 0.53
CA ASP A 285 2.34 -17.85 1.86
C ASP A 285 1.21 -16.80 1.86
N ASN A 286 1.06 -16.02 0.80
CA ASN A 286 0.27 -14.79 0.91
C ASN A 286 -1.15 -14.85 0.38
N LEU A 287 -1.42 -15.55 -0.72
CA LEU A 287 -2.75 -15.59 -1.33
C LEU A 287 -3.30 -17.02 -1.30
N ASN A 288 -4.60 -17.17 -1.06
CA ASN A 288 -5.26 -18.46 -1.21
C ASN A 288 -5.42 -18.77 -2.69
N ILE A 289 -5.40 -20.05 -3.07
CA ILE A 289 -5.57 -20.49 -4.47
C ILE A 289 -6.88 -19.93 -5.07
N ASP A 290 -7.93 -19.84 -4.25
CA ASP A 290 -9.25 -19.37 -4.68
C ASP A 290 -9.47 -17.86 -4.50
N GLN A 291 -8.55 -17.16 -3.83
CA GLN A 291 -8.69 -15.73 -3.56
C GLN A 291 -8.30 -14.91 -4.78
N ARG A 292 -9.09 -13.86 -5.06
CA ARG A 292 -8.91 -12.97 -6.21
C ARG A 292 -8.95 -11.54 -5.74
N LEU A 293 -7.79 -10.89 -5.66
CA LEU A 293 -7.74 -9.49 -5.25
C LEU A 293 -7.89 -8.59 -6.46
N LYS A 294 -8.89 -7.72 -6.42
CA LYS A 294 -9.15 -6.74 -7.48
C LYS A 294 -8.22 -5.54 -7.31
N ILE A 295 -7.34 -5.36 -8.30
CA ILE A 295 -6.49 -4.17 -8.45
C ILE A 295 -7.14 -3.30 -9.52
N THR A 296 -7.51 -2.07 -9.18
CA THR A 296 -8.24 -1.15 -10.08
C THR A 296 -7.37 -0.64 -11.21
N SER A 297 -6.07 -0.53 -10.99
CA SER A 297 -5.13 -0.13 -12.03
C SER A 297 -3.75 -0.71 -11.79
N LEU A 298 -3.17 -1.39 -12.78
CA LEU A 298 -1.77 -1.81 -12.79
C LEU A 298 -1.22 -1.66 -14.20
N THR A 299 0.03 -1.19 -14.31
CA THR A 299 0.69 -1.08 -15.61
C THR A 299 1.42 -2.37 -15.93
N PHE A 300 1.14 -2.94 -17.09
CA PHE A 300 1.83 -4.10 -17.64
C PHE A 300 2.76 -3.68 -18.77
N LEU A 301 3.99 -4.20 -18.72
CA LEU A 301 4.96 -4.10 -19.79
C LEU A 301 5.23 -5.52 -20.32
N PHE A 302 5.03 -5.70 -21.62
CA PHE A 302 5.41 -6.92 -22.33
C PHE A 302 6.58 -6.61 -23.26
N THR A 303 7.55 -7.51 -23.29
CA THR A 303 8.65 -7.51 -24.26
C THR A 303 8.63 -8.77 -25.11
N ASP A 304 9.22 -8.70 -26.31
CA ASP A 304 9.48 -9.85 -27.19
C ASP A 304 10.75 -9.56 -28.00
N LEU A 305 11.58 -10.57 -28.26
CA LEU A 305 12.77 -10.39 -29.09
C LEU A 305 12.42 -10.73 -30.54
N LYS A 306 12.55 -9.74 -31.43
CA LYS A 306 12.22 -9.93 -32.84
C LYS A 306 13.12 -11.00 -33.48
N GLY A 307 12.49 -12.03 -34.04
CA GLY A 307 13.18 -13.04 -34.82
C GLY A 307 14.13 -13.92 -33.99
N SER A 308 13.80 -14.14 -32.71
CA SER A 308 14.59 -14.99 -31.81
C SER A 308 14.84 -16.39 -32.37
N THR A 309 13.85 -17.04 -33.00
CA THR A 309 14.05 -18.34 -33.66
C THR A 309 15.12 -18.27 -34.77
N ALA A 310 15.06 -17.25 -35.63
CA ALA A 310 16.04 -17.05 -36.69
C ALA A 310 17.41 -16.59 -36.18
N LEU A 311 17.48 -16.06 -34.95
CA LEU A 311 18.73 -15.74 -34.27
C LEU A 311 19.48 -17.03 -33.91
N TYR A 312 18.82 -18.03 -33.33
CA TYR A 312 19.43 -19.33 -33.00
C TYR A 312 20.06 -20.00 -34.24
N GLU A 313 19.36 -20.02 -35.36
CA GLU A 313 19.86 -20.59 -36.62
C GLU A 313 21.07 -19.82 -37.17
N ARG A 314 21.12 -18.50 -37.00
CA ARG A 314 22.16 -17.64 -37.61
C ARG A 314 23.46 -17.60 -36.82
N VAL A 315 23.40 -17.60 -35.49
CA VAL A 315 24.60 -17.43 -34.64
C VAL A 315 25.04 -18.73 -33.95
N GLY A 316 24.24 -19.79 -34.05
CA GLY A 316 24.48 -21.07 -33.37
C GLY A 316 24.06 -21.03 -31.90
N ASP A 317 23.74 -22.20 -31.34
CA ASP A 317 23.06 -22.34 -30.05
C ASP A 317 23.81 -21.69 -28.88
N LEU A 318 25.13 -21.85 -28.81
CA LEU A 318 25.93 -21.34 -27.69
C LEU A 318 25.98 -19.79 -27.69
N ALA A 319 26.25 -19.18 -28.85
CA ALA A 319 26.29 -17.73 -28.96
C ALA A 319 24.89 -17.10 -28.81
N ALA A 320 23.85 -17.78 -29.29
CA ALA A 320 22.47 -17.36 -29.08
C ALA A 320 22.10 -17.41 -27.60
N PHE A 321 22.49 -18.47 -26.88
CA PHE A 321 22.24 -18.60 -25.45
C PHE A 321 22.90 -17.47 -24.63
N ASP A 322 24.18 -17.19 -24.88
CA ASP A 322 24.88 -16.09 -24.18
C ASP A 322 24.23 -14.73 -24.44
N LEU A 323 23.77 -14.52 -25.67
CA LEU A 323 23.11 -13.28 -26.08
C LEU A 323 21.74 -13.12 -25.43
N VAL A 324 20.93 -14.17 -25.41
CA VAL A 324 19.63 -14.19 -24.74
C VAL A 324 19.80 -14.00 -23.23
N ARG A 325 20.84 -14.59 -22.63
CA ARG A 325 21.17 -14.37 -21.22
C ARG A 325 21.56 -12.92 -20.92
N ALA A 326 22.39 -12.30 -21.77
CA ALA A 326 22.74 -10.89 -21.65
C ALA A 326 21.53 -9.97 -21.81
N HIS A 327 20.65 -10.29 -22.76
CA HIS A 327 19.37 -9.62 -22.97
C HIS A 327 18.50 -9.68 -21.72
N PHE A 328 18.23 -10.88 -21.19
CA PHE A 328 17.42 -11.03 -19.98
C PHE A 328 18.04 -10.28 -18.81
N ARG A 329 19.35 -10.41 -18.59
CA ARG A 329 20.03 -9.69 -17.52
C ARG A 329 19.78 -8.19 -17.60
N ALA A 330 19.93 -7.58 -18.78
CA ALA A 330 19.66 -6.17 -18.98
C ALA A 330 18.19 -5.80 -18.70
N LEU A 331 17.24 -6.57 -19.22
CA LEU A 331 15.81 -6.30 -18.99
C LEU A 331 15.44 -6.38 -17.51
N LEU A 332 15.86 -7.44 -16.82
CA LEU A 332 15.54 -7.67 -15.40
C LEU A 332 16.17 -6.60 -14.51
N GLU A 333 17.43 -6.22 -14.76
CA GLU A 333 18.11 -5.14 -14.03
C GLU A 333 17.40 -3.79 -14.22
N ILE A 334 16.93 -3.48 -15.44
CA ILE A 334 16.20 -2.24 -15.74
C ILE A 334 14.82 -2.24 -15.06
N ILE A 335 14.08 -3.35 -15.12
CA ILE A 335 12.77 -3.47 -14.47
C ILE A 335 12.89 -3.21 -12.97
N ALA A 336 13.88 -3.84 -12.32
CA ALA A 336 14.12 -3.63 -10.90
C ALA A 336 14.54 -2.19 -10.58
N ALA A 337 15.42 -1.59 -11.40
CA ALA A 337 15.87 -0.22 -11.22
C ALA A 337 14.75 0.83 -11.39
N GLU A 338 13.73 0.52 -12.19
CA GLU A 338 12.55 1.35 -12.41
C GLU A 338 11.35 0.90 -11.56
N LYS A 339 11.60 0.32 -10.38
CA LYS A 339 10.55 -0.04 -9.39
C LYS A 339 9.46 -0.98 -9.94
N GLY A 340 9.81 -1.80 -10.93
CA GLY A 340 8.94 -2.82 -11.49
C GLY A 340 9.22 -4.21 -10.92
N ALA A 341 8.30 -5.14 -11.19
CA ALA A 341 8.48 -6.55 -10.89
C ALA A 341 8.26 -7.42 -12.13
N VAL A 342 9.07 -8.46 -12.25
CA VAL A 342 9.03 -9.42 -13.35
C VAL A 342 8.03 -10.51 -13.01
N VAL A 343 6.88 -10.49 -13.66
CA VAL A 343 5.81 -11.46 -13.40
C VAL A 343 6.29 -12.87 -13.77
N LYS A 344 6.71 -13.03 -15.02
CA LYS A 344 7.22 -14.27 -15.61
C LYS A 344 7.94 -13.99 -16.93
N THR A 345 8.72 -14.97 -17.36
CA THR A 345 9.32 -15.02 -18.70
C THR A 345 8.56 -16.04 -19.56
N ILE A 346 8.37 -15.74 -20.85
CA ILE A 346 7.65 -16.59 -21.80
C ILE A 346 8.54 -16.76 -23.04
N GLY A 347 9.33 -17.84 -23.09
CA GLY A 347 10.40 -17.93 -24.10
C GLY A 347 11.44 -16.84 -23.87
N ASP A 348 11.60 -15.96 -24.85
CA ASP A 348 12.43 -14.74 -24.89
C ASP A 348 11.68 -13.46 -24.48
N ALA A 349 10.38 -13.56 -24.19
CA ALA A 349 9.55 -12.46 -23.72
C ALA A 349 9.61 -12.29 -22.20
N VAL A 350 9.51 -11.04 -21.74
CA VAL A 350 9.30 -10.68 -20.33
C VAL A 350 7.94 -10.03 -20.16
N MET A 351 7.17 -10.53 -19.18
CA MET A 351 6.00 -9.86 -18.63
C MET A 351 6.40 -9.20 -17.30
N ALA A 352 6.21 -7.89 -17.21
CA ALA A 352 6.51 -7.11 -16.01
C ALA A 352 5.33 -6.21 -15.61
N THR A 353 5.31 -5.81 -14.34
CA THR A 353 4.31 -4.91 -13.78
C THR A 353 4.94 -3.72 -13.08
N PHE A 354 4.29 -2.57 -13.18
CA PHE A 354 4.68 -1.31 -12.55
C PHE A 354 3.45 -0.68 -11.89
N VAL A 355 3.66 -0.09 -10.71
CA VAL A 355 2.59 0.64 -9.99
C VAL A 355 2.17 1.89 -10.75
N GLN A 356 3.13 2.54 -11.43
CA GLN A 356 2.91 3.79 -12.17
C GLN A 356 3.37 3.66 -13.64
N PRO A 357 2.63 4.22 -14.61
CA PRO A 357 2.94 4.08 -16.03
C PRO A 357 4.26 4.72 -16.49
N ASP A 358 4.68 5.80 -15.84
CA ASP A 358 5.89 6.55 -16.14
C ASP A 358 7.15 5.70 -15.93
N HIS A 359 7.22 4.95 -14.83
CA HIS A 359 8.31 3.99 -14.61
C HIS A 359 8.39 2.92 -15.71
N ALA A 360 7.25 2.41 -16.19
CA ALA A 360 7.21 1.44 -17.28
C ALA A 360 7.76 2.04 -18.59
N LEU A 361 7.41 3.30 -18.89
CA LEU A 361 7.92 3.99 -20.07
C LEU A 361 9.44 4.21 -19.99
N VAL A 362 9.94 4.70 -18.86
CA VAL A 362 11.40 4.85 -18.64
C VAL A 362 12.10 3.50 -18.78
N ALA A 363 11.55 2.44 -18.19
CA ALA A 363 12.07 1.10 -18.35
C ALA A 363 12.14 0.70 -19.83
N GLY A 364 11.07 0.91 -20.60
CA GLY A 364 11.04 0.62 -22.02
C GLY A 364 12.11 1.38 -22.83
N LEU A 365 12.27 2.68 -22.58
CA LEU A 365 13.30 3.51 -23.22
C LEU A 365 14.72 3.03 -22.88
N ARG A 366 14.97 2.69 -21.60
CA ARG A 366 16.25 2.14 -21.14
C ARG A 366 16.54 0.77 -21.75
N MET A 367 15.52 -0.08 -21.90
CA MET A 367 15.66 -1.40 -22.53
C MET A 367 16.08 -1.28 -23.99
N ARG A 368 15.46 -0.36 -24.74
CA ARG A 368 15.85 -0.05 -26.12
C ARG A 368 17.32 0.37 -26.20
N ALA A 369 17.72 1.36 -25.39
CA ALA A 369 19.10 1.83 -25.34
C ALA A 369 20.10 0.73 -24.94
N ALA A 370 19.72 -0.16 -24.03
CA ALA A 370 20.55 -1.31 -23.65
C ALA A 370 20.73 -2.30 -24.81
N MET A 371 19.69 -2.54 -25.62
CA MET A 371 19.81 -3.38 -26.81
C MET A 371 20.69 -2.74 -27.88
N ASP A 372 20.59 -1.43 -28.09
CA ASP A 372 21.47 -0.69 -29.01
C ASP A 372 22.94 -0.78 -28.60
N LYS A 373 23.21 -0.70 -27.29
CA LYS A 373 24.56 -0.89 -26.75
C LYS A 373 25.10 -2.30 -27.03
N LEU A 374 24.32 -3.35 -26.74
CA LEU A 374 24.70 -4.74 -27.02
C LEU A 374 24.92 -4.99 -28.52
N ASN A 375 24.11 -4.37 -29.36
CA ASN A 375 24.26 -4.38 -30.81
C ASN A 375 25.57 -3.73 -31.25
N ALA A 376 25.88 -2.54 -30.75
CA ALA A 376 27.10 -1.80 -31.06
C ALA A 376 28.37 -2.58 -30.64
N GLU A 377 28.40 -3.15 -29.44
CA GLU A 377 29.51 -3.99 -28.95
C GLU A 377 29.76 -5.21 -29.83
N ARG A 378 28.72 -5.73 -30.49
CA ARG A 378 28.78 -6.88 -31.41
C ARG A 378 29.03 -6.48 -32.87
N GLY A 379 28.96 -5.19 -33.21
CA GLY A 379 28.99 -4.71 -34.59
C GLY A 379 27.80 -5.21 -35.43
N LYS A 380 26.64 -5.45 -34.80
CA LYS A 380 25.41 -5.94 -35.45
C LYS A 380 24.21 -5.06 -35.07
N CYS A 381 23.08 -5.21 -35.76
CA CYS A 381 21.84 -4.49 -35.45
C CYS A 381 20.64 -5.46 -35.41
N ASP A 382 20.83 -6.64 -34.81
CA ASP A 382 19.87 -7.74 -34.87
C ASP A 382 19.14 -8.05 -33.56
N LEU A 383 19.52 -7.41 -32.45
CA LEU A 383 18.72 -7.42 -31.23
C LEU A 383 17.72 -6.27 -31.26
N ILE A 384 16.47 -6.60 -31.55
CA ILE A 384 15.35 -5.65 -31.53
C ILE A 384 14.35 -6.16 -30.51
N VAL A 385 14.20 -5.42 -29.42
CA VAL A 385 13.17 -5.68 -28.42
C VAL A 385 11.90 -4.92 -28.80
N LYS A 386 10.80 -5.65 -28.93
CA LYS A 386 9.46 -5.09 -29.08
C LYS A 386 8.89 -4.83 -27.71
N ILE A 387 8.26 -3.69 -27.49
CA ILE A 387 7.75 -3.31 -26.17
C ILE A 387 6.31 -2.82 -26.30
N GLY A 388 5.43 -3.34 -25.46
CA GLY A 388 4.05 -2.88 -25.32
C GLY A 388 3.71 -2.56 -23.87
N ILE A 389 3.07 -1.42 -23.64
CA ILE A 389 2.68 -0.96 -22.31
C ILE A 389 1.19 -0.65 -22.28
N HIS A 390 0.51 -1.20 -21.28
CA HIS A 390 -0.91 -0.93 -21.05
C HIS A 390 -1.22 -0.88 -19.56
N GLU A 391 -2.12 0.02 -19.17
CA GLU A 391 -2.59 0.15 -17.81
C GLU A 391 -4.10 -0.12 -17.76
N GLY A 392 -4.54 -0.84 -16.73
CA GLY A 392 -5.95 -1.09 -16.46
C GLY A 392 -6.18 -2.01 -15.27
N PRO A 393 -7.45 -2.33 -14.94
CA PRO A 393 -7.79 -3.19 -13.82
C PRO A 393 -7.38 -4.64 -14.07
N CYS A 394 -6.98 -5.36 -13.02
CA CYS A 394 -6.64 -6.77 -13.08
C CYS A 394 -6.97 -7.50 -11.78
N LEU A 395 -6.95 -8.83 -11.84
CA LEU A 395 -7.03 -9.69 -10.66
C LEU A 395 -5.64 -10.23 -10.34
N ALA A 396 -5.16 -10.03 -9.12
CA ALA A 396 -4.02 -10.78 -8.60
C ALA A 396 -4.52 -12.16 -8.13
N VAL A 397 -3.87 -13.21 -8.61
CA VAL A 397 -4.24 -14.62 -8.37
C VAL A 397 -3.01 -15.46 -8.06
N MET A 398 -3.22 -16.64 -7.49
CA MET A 398 -2.16 -17.64 -7.35
C MET A 398 -2.29 -18.72 -8.42
N LEU A 399 -1.23 -18.91 -9.19
CA LEU A 399 -1.13 -19.96 -10.20
C LEU A 399 0.21 -20.70 -10.03
N ASN A 400 0.18 -22.02 -9.91
CA ASN A 400 1.37 -22.86 -9.70
C ASN A 400 2.25 -22.37 -8.53
N GLU A 401 1.62 -22.05 -7.40
CA GLU A 401 2.28 -21.55 -6.17
C GLU A 401 3.07 -20.24 -6.39
N ARG A 402 2.71 -19.47 -7.43
CA ARG A 402 3.27 -18.15 -7.69
C ARG A 402 2.16 -17.16 -7.96
N GLN A 403 2.39 -15.93 -7.55
CA GLN A 403 1.50 -14.83 -7.88
C GLN A 403 1.54 -14.54 -9.38
N ASP A 404 0.37 -14.50 -10.01
CA ASP A 404 0.16 -14.13 -11.41
C ASP A 404 -1.00 -13.12 -11.51
N TYR A 405 -1.24 -12.60 -12.70
CA TYR A 405 -2.30 -11.64 -12.97
C TYR A 405 -3.25 -12.16 -14.05
N PHE A 406 -4.54 -11.93 -13.83
CA PHE A 406 -5.60 -12.31 -14.76
C PHE A 406 -6.47 -11.11 -15.13
N GLY A 407 -6.96 -11.09 -16.37
CA GLY A 407 -7.90 -10.07 -16.86
C GLY A 407 -7.63 -9.63 -18.29
N GLN A 408 -8.56 -8.85 -18.84
CA GLN A 408 -8.46 -8.31 -20.21
C GLN A 408 -7.23 -7.41 -20.38
N THR A 409 -6.85 -6.65 -19.35
CA THR A 409 -5.68 -5.77 -19.32
C THR A 409 -4.39 -6.51 -19.69
N VAL A 410 -4.16 -7.71 -19.16
CA VAL A 410 -2.98 -8.53 -19.47
C VAL A 410 -2.93 -8.89 -20.96
N ASN A 411 -4.09 -9.28 -21.52
CA ASN A 411 -4.22 -9.62 -22.92
C ASN A 411 -4.03 -8.41 -23.84
N ILE A 412 -4.54 -7.23 -23.45
CA ILE A 412 -4.32 -5.99 -24.20
C ILE A 412 -2.82 -5.67 -24.24
N ALA A 413 -2.13 -5.70 -23.09
CA ALA A 413 -0.71 -5.38 -23.02
C ALA A 413 0.15 -6.25 -23.96
N ALA A 414 -0.06 -7.57 -23.95
CA ALA A 414 0.63 -8.51 -24.84
C ALA A 414 0.33 -8.24 -26.33
N ARG A 415 -0.91 -7.88 -26.65
CA ARG A 415 -1.33 -7.56 -28.03
C ARG A 415 -0.80 -6.22 -28.50
N VAL A 416 -0.70 -5.23 -27.61
CA VAL A 416 -0.07 -3.93 -27.88
C VAL A 416 1.41 -4.12 -28.21
N GLN A 417 2.13 -4.96 -27.45
CA GLN A 417 3.51 -5.32 -27.77
C GLN A 417 3.63 -5.93 -29.17
N SER A 418 2.67 -6.79 -29.55
CA SER A 418 2.68 -7.46 -30.87
C SER A 418 2.51 -6.51 -32.06
N LEU A 419 2.12 -5.25 -31.83
CA LEU A 419 2.08 -4.22 -32.88
C LEU A 419 3.47 -3.68 -33.24
N SER A 420 4.45 -3.81 -32.33
CA SER A 420 5.83 -3.40 -32.60
C SER A 420 6.46 -4.33 -33.63
N THR A 421 6.88 -3.74 -34.73
CA THR A 421 7.56 -4.40 -35.85
C THR A 421 9.05 -4.07 -35.90
N ALA A 422 9.49 -2.95 -35.32
CA ALA A 422 10.89 -2.58 -35.15
C ALA A 422 11.18 -2.14 -33.70
N GLN A 423 11.92 -1.04 -33.49
CA GLN A 423 12.36 -0.57 -32.18
C GLN A 423 11.34 0.33 -31.47
N GLU A 424 10.17 0.54 -32.06
CA GLU A 424 9.12 1.37 -31.48
C GLU A 424 8.48 0.74 -30.23
N ILE A 425 8.13 1.60 -29.28
CA ILE A 425 7.37 1.21 -28.08
C ILE A 425 5.92 1.59 -28.30
N HIS A 426 5.01 0.63 -28.17
CA HIS A 426 3.58 0.91 -28.26
C HIS A 426 2.98 1.07 -26.88
N ILE A 427 2.23 2.14 -26.67
CA ILE A 427 1.51 2.42 -25.42
C ILE A 427 0.04 2.73 -25.70
N THR A 428 -0.85 2.47 -24.74
CA THR A 428 -2.29 2.76 -24.88
C THR A 428 -2.70 4.11 -24.27
N GLY A 429 -3.93 4.56 -24.56
CA GLY A 429 -4.59 5.73 -23.94
C GLY A 429 -4.29 5.92 -22.44
N PRO A 430 -4.65 4.96 -21.56
CA PRO A 430 -4.42 5.09 -20.11
C PRO A 430 -2.96 5.41 -19.73
N VAL A 431 -1.99 4.91 -20.50
CA VAL A 431 -0.56 5.14 -20.25
C VAL A 431 -0.14 6.52 -20.72
N ILE A 432 -0.56 6.96 -21.91
CA ILE A 432 -0.19 8.28 -22.42
C ILE A 432 -0.82 9.42 -21.61
N ASP A 433 -2.02 9.19 -21.06
CA ASP A 433 -2.79 10.18 -20.30
C ASP A 433 -2.23 10.37 -18.87
N ALA A 434 -1.31 9.50 -18.44
CA ALA A 434 -0.67 9.60 -17.14
C ALA A 434 0.24 10.84 -17.05
N PRO A 435 0.09 11.72 -16.03
CA PRO A 435 0.86 12.96 -15.94
C PRO A 435 2.39 12.78 -15.97
N GLY A 436 2.89 11.70 -15.35
CA GLY A 436 4.33 11.39 -15.34
C GLY A 436 4.87 11.03 -16.73
N VAL A 437 4.06 10.37 -17.56
CA VAL A 437 4.42 10.00 -18.93
C VAL A 437 4.54 11.25 -19.80
N ALA A 438 3.60 12.18 -19.71
CA ALA A 438 3.65 13.45 -20.44
C ALA A 438 4.96 14.23 -20.15
N ALA A 439 5.35 14.31 -18.88
CA ALA A 439 6.59 14.99 -18.47
C ALA A 439 7.85 14.32 -19.04
N ILE A 440 7.90 12.98 -19.10
CA ILE A 440 9.02 12.24 -19.70
C ILE A 440 9.11 12.52 -21.19
N LEU A 441 7.98 12.45 -21.91
CA LEU A 441 7.95 12.66 -23.36
C LEU A 441 8.40 14.06 -23.74
N GLU A 442 7.99 15.07 -22.97
CA GLU A 442 8.45 16.45 -23.14
C GLU A 442 9.96 16.56 -22.91
N LYS A 443 10.46 16.02 -21.79
CA LYS A 443 11.88 16.05 -21.43
C LYS A 443 12.77 15.40 -22.47
N GLU A 444 12.36 14.25 -23.00
CA GLU A 444 13.10 13.48 -24.01
C GLU A 444 12.81 13.98 -25.45
N ALA A 445 12.00 15.04 -25.61
CA ALA A 445 11.57 15.60 -26.89
C ALA A 445 10.94 14.56 -27.86
N ILE A 446 10.26 13.56 -27.29
CA ILE A 446 9.61 12.47 -28.02
C ILE A 446 8.21 12.92 -28.45
N ARG A 447 7.86 12.72 -29.72
CA ARG A 447 6.51 12.97 -30.23
C ARG A 447 5.79 11.63 -30.49
N PRO A 448 4.82 11.25 -29.64
CA PRO A 448 4.03 10.05 -29.86
C PRO A 448 3.21 10.13 -31.15
N ILE A 449 3.14 9.03 -31.89
CA ILE A 449 2.36 8.93 -33.12
C ILE A 449 1.07 8.15 -32.82
N ARG A 450 -0.07 8.83 -32.85
CA ARG A 450 -1.39 8.20 -32.65
C ARG A 450 -1.71 7.25 -33.80
N LYS A 451 -2.10 6.01 -33.47
CA LYS A 451 -2.54 4.97 -34.40
C LYS A 451 -3.83 4.31 -33.89
N GLU A 452 -4.59 3.73 -34.80
CA GLU A 452 -5.72 2.88 -34.48
C GLU A 452 -5.40 1.44 -34.86
N ALA A 453 -5.49 0.53 -33.89
CA ALA A 453 -5.15 -0.86 -34.07
C ALA A 453 -6.33 -1.76 -33.72
N ALA A 454 -6.62 -2.72 -34.60
CA ALA A 454 -7.53 -3.82 -34.29
C ALA A 454 -6.73 -4.91 -33.57
N LEU A 455 -7.07 -5.17 -32.30
CA LEU A 455 -6.45 -6.24 -31.54
C LEU A 455 -7.33 -7.49 -31.63
N ARG A 456 -6.75 -8.63 -32.05
CA ARG A 456 -7.49 -9.91 -32.17
C ARG A 456 -8.23 -10.21 -30.87
N GLY A 457 -9.55 -10.43 -30.92
CA GLY A 457 -10.33 -10.77 -29.72
C GLY A 457 -10.63 -9.58 -28.81
N ILE A 458 -10.59 -8.36 -29.35
CA ILE A 458 -11.18 -7.14 -28.80
C ILE A 458 -12.14 -6.62 -29.86
N ALA A 459 -13.38 -6.32 -29.47
CA ALA A 459 -14.44 -5.97 -30.42
C ALA A 459 -14.13 -4.66 -31.18
N ASP A 460 -13.58 -3.68 -30.47
CA ASP A 460 -13.33 -2.35 -31.00
C ASP A 460 -11.86 -2.11 -31.34
N LYS A 461 -11.61 -1.23 -32.32
CA LYS A 461 -10.28 -0.66 -32.54
C LYS A 461 -9.91 0.16 -31.31
N ILE A 462 -8.70 -0.03 -30.83
CA ILE A 462 -8.16 0.77 -29.73
C ILE A 462 -7.20 1.83 -30.29
N VAL A 463 -7.14 2.95 -29.60
CA VAL A 463 -6.13 3.98 -29.85
C VAL A 463 -4.85 3.56 -29.15
N VAL A 464 -3.77 3.49 -29.92
CA VAL A 464 -2.42 3.24 -29.44
C VAL A 464 -1.51 4.37 -29.90
N TYR A 465 -0.42 4.58 -29.17
CA TYR A 465 0.59 5.58 -29.48
C TYR A 465 1.91 4.86 -29.68
N GLU A 466 2.53 5.14 -30.81
CA GLU A 466 3.89 4.71 -31.11
C GLU A 466 4.86 5.74 -30.55
N ILE A 467 5.80 5.28 -29.74
CA ILE A 467 6.96 6.03 -29.29
C ILE A 467 8.13 5.66 -30.20
N PRO A 468 8.57 6.58 -31.08
CA PRO A 468 9.59 6.30 -32.10
C PRO A 468 10.97 6.02 -31.52
#